data_AF-A0A846DL92-F1
#
_entry.id   AF-A0A846DL92-F1
#
_cell.length_a   1.000
_cell.length_b   1.000
_cell.length_c   1.000
_cell.angle_alpha   90.00
_cell.angle_beta   90.00
_cell.angle_gamma   90.00
#
_symmetry.space_group_name_H-M   'P 1'
#
loop_
_entity.id
_entity.type
_entity.pdbx_description
1 polymer ?
#
loop_
_entity_poly.entity_id
_entity_poly.type
_entity_poly.pdbx_seq_one_letter_code
_entity_poly.pdbx_strand_id
1 'polypeptide(L)'
;YGGVAAGLPRAIALQLAQSTVLGTAQLLKETQIHPAQLKDQVTSPGGTTIAAIAKLEKAGFRSALIEAVLGSYQRSRELRG
;
A
#
# COMPACT_ATOMS: atom_id res chain seq x y z
N TYR A 1 3.17 11.07 -5.23
CA TYR A 1 3.79 12.39 -4.97
C TYR A 1 3.82 12.81 -3.49
N GLY A 2 3.33 12.00 -2.53
CA GLY A 2 3.29 12.39 -1.12
C GLY A 2 4.65 12.81 -0.52
N GLY A 3 5.74 12.08 -0.80
CA GLY A 3 7.08 12.46 -0.32
C GLY A 3 7.57 13.81 -0.84
N VAL A 4 7.28 14.16 -2.10
CA VAL A 4 7.61 15.47 -2.67
C VAL A 4 6.76 16.58 -2.05
N ALA A 5 5.46 16.32 -1.85
CA ALA A 5 4.58 17.26 -1.16
C ALA A 5 5.02 17.50 0.30
N ALA A 6 5.68 16.52 0.92
CA ALA A 6 6.31 16.64 2.24
C ALA A 6 7.73 17.25 2.22
N GLY A 7 8.22 17.70 1.05
CA GLY A 7 9.50 18.42 0.92
C GLY A 7 10.68 17.59 0.43
N LEU A 8 10.50 16.30 0.14
CA LEU A 8 11.61 15.47 -0.36
C LEU A 8 11.95 15.79 -1.83
N PRO A 9 13.24 15.79 -2.21
CA PRO A 9 13.63 15.78 -3.60
C PRO A 9 12.99 14.59 -4.33
N ARG A 10 12.53 14.82 -5.58
CA ARG A 10 11.80 13.82 -6.37
C ARG A 10 12.53 12.48 -6.49
N ALA A 11 13.83 12.51 -6.77
CA ALA A 11 14.63 11.30 -6.92
C ALA A 11 14.64 10.48 -5.62
N ILE A 12 14.87 11.14 -4.48
CA ILE A 12 14.87 10.50 -3.15
C ILE A 12 13.48 9.96 -2.81
N ALA A 13 12.43 10.74 -3.05
CA ALA A 13 11.06 10.30 -2.79
C ALA A 13 10.69 9.04 -3.59
N LEU A 14 11.15 8.94 -4.84
CA LEU A 14 10.94 7.76 -5.68
C LEU A 14 11.71 6.55 -5.17
N GLN A 15 13.00 6.73 -4.83
CA GLN A 15 13.84 5.66 -4.30
C GLN A 15 13.27 5.09 -2.99
N LEU A 16 12.91 5.95 -2.04
CA LEU A 16 12.31 5.53 -0.78
C LEU A 16 11.00 4.77 -1.02
N ALA A 17 10.12 5.28 -1.89
CA ALA A 17 8.86 4.60 -2.20
C ALA A 17 9.08 3.19 -2.77
N GLN A 18 10.03 3.04 -3.70
CA GLN A 18 10.38 1.74 -4.28
C GLN A 18 10.90 0.76 -3.22
N SER A 19 11.88 1.19 -2.42
CA SER A 19 12.46 0.37 -1.36
C SER A 19 11.44 -0.01 -0.27
N THR A 20 10.54 0.91 0.12
CA THR A 20 9.49 0.63 1.11
C THR A 20 8.52 -0.44 0.61
N VAL A 21 8.07 -0.36 -0.64
CA VAL A 21 7.15 -1.35 -1.21
C VAL A 21 7.83 -2.71 -1.34
N LEU A 22 9.05 -2.74 -1.89
CA LEU A 22 9.83 -3.97 -2.05
C LEU A 22 10.12 -4.64 -0.69
N GLY A 23 10.62 -3.87 0.28
CA GLY A 23 10.96 -4.36 1.61
C GLY A 23 9.74 -4.93 2.34
N THR A 24 8.57 -4.31 2.19
CA THR A 24 7.32 -4.80 2.78
C THR A 24 6.89 -6.15 2.17
N ALA A 25 6.95 -6.27 0.84
CA ALA A 25 6.63 -7.51 0.15
C ALA A 25 7.59 -8.65 0.53
N GLN A 26 8.88 -8.33 0.64
CA GLN A 26 9.89 -9.28 1.08
C GLN A 26 9.68 -9.73 2.54
N LEU A 27 9.42 -8.78 3.44
CA LEU A 27 9.14 -9.07 4.84
C LEU A 27 7.93 -9.99 5.02
N LEU A 28 6.84 -9.75 4.26
CA LEU A 28 5.67 -10.63 4.28
C LEU A 28 6.00 -12.04 3.80
N LYS A 29 6.79 -12.16 2.73
CA LYS A 29 7.22 -13.45 2.19
C LYS A 29 8.11 -14.21 3.16
N GLU A 30 9.00 -13.53 3.87
CA GLU A 30 9.93 -14.16 4.81
C GLU A 30 9.25 -14.56 6.12
N THR A 31 8.38 -13.71 6.65
CA THR A 31 7.75 -13.92 7.97
C THR A 31 6.50 -14.79 7.92
N GLN A 32 5.85 -14.92 6.76
CA GLN A 32 4.61 -15.68 6.57
C GLN A 32 3.46 -15.25 7.52
N ILE A 33 3.54 -14.04 8.09
CA ILE A 33 2.47 -13.51 8.93
C ILE A 33 1.38 -12.87 8.07
N HIS A 34 0.17 -12.83 8.61
CA HIS A 34 -0.95 -12.18 7.92
C HIS A 34 -0.67 -10.66 7.74
N PRO A 35 -0.97 -10.05 6.58
CA PRO A 35 -0.71 -8.63 6.35
C PRO A 35 -1.36 -7.68 7.37
N ALA A 36 -2.53 -8.05 7.90
CA ALA A 36 -3.16 -7.26 8.97
C ALA A 36 -2.30 -7.23 10.25
N GLN A 37 -1.67 -8.35 10.60
CA GLN A 37 -0.79 -8.44 11.77
C GLN A 37 0.49 -7.64 11.55
N LEU A 38 1.10 -7.71 10.35
CA LEU A 38 2.28 -6.88 10.05
C LEU A 38 1.93 -5.38 10.12
N LYS A 39 0.77 -4.99 9.59
CA LYS A 39 0.25 -3.62 9.68
C LYS A 39 0.10 -3.20 11.14
N ASP A 40 -0.44 -4.05 12.02
CA ASP A 40 -0.56 -3.74 13.45
C ASP A 40 0.82 -3.59 14.13
N GLN A 41 1.81 -4.42 13.78
CA GLN A 41 3.17 -4.36 14.34
C GLN A 41 3.89 -3.04 14.05
N VAL A 42 3.61 -2.39 12.90
CA VAL A 42 4.24 -1.12 12.49
C VAL A 42 3.39 0.11 12.84
N THR A 43 2.29 -0.08 13.56
CA THR A 43 1.30 0.97 13.85
C THR A 43 1.23 1.27 15.33
N SER A 44 2.03 2.24 15.78
CA SER A 44 2.01 2.69 17.18
C SER A 44 0.78 3.58 17.48
N PRO A 45 0.20 3.49 18.70
CA PRO A 45 -0.87 4.40 19.13
C PRO A 45 -0.45 5.88 19.01
N GLY A 46 -1.29 6.69 18.35
CA GLY A 46 -1.02 8.12 18.11
C GLY A 46 0.14 8.43 17.15
N GLY A 47 0.75 7.42 16.52
CA GLY A 47 1.89 7.59 15.64
C GLY A 47 1.55 8.10 14.23
N THR A 48 2.59 8.35 13.44
CA THR A 48 2.46 8.79 12.04
C THR A 48 1.82 7.74 11.15
N THR A 49 2.09 6.44 11.38
CA THR A 49 1.51 5.33 10.61
C THR A 49 -0.01 5.26 10.76
N ILE A 50 -0.54 5.35 11.99
CA ILE A 50 -2.00 5.30 12.19
C ILE A 50 -2.70 6.52 11.61
N ALA A 51 -2.08 7.70 11.67
CA ALA A 51 -2.60 8.91 11.03
C ALA A 51 -2.69 8.76 9.51
N ALA A 52 -1.68 8.14 8.87
CA ALA A 52 -1.69 7.84 7.44
C ALA A 52 -2.76 6.78 7.09
N ILE A 53 -2.84 5.68 7.85
CA ILE A 53 -3.85 4.63 7.66
C ILE A 53 -5.25 5.22 7.72
N ALA A 54 -5.57 6.06 8.71
CA ALA A 54 -6.88 6.69 8.83
C ALA A 54 -7.26 7.52 7.58
N LYS A 55 -6.29 8.18 6.94
CA LYS A 55 -6.52 8.90 5.67
C LYS A 55 -6.76 7.96 4.50
N LEU A 56 -6.03 6.84 4.42
CA LEU A 56 -6.23 5.82 3.39
C LEU A 56 -7.60 5.15 3.50
N GLU A 57 -8.02 4.80 4.71
CA GLU A 57 -9.35 4.22 4.95
C GLU A 57 -10.46 5.23 4.60
N LYS A 58 -10.32 6.50 5.01
CA LYS A 58 -11.27 7.57 4.63
C LYS A 58 -11.38 7.75 3.11
N ALA A 59 -10.30 7.52 2.38
CA ALA A 59 -10.27 7.61 0.92
C ALA A 59 -10.79 6.34 0.21
N GLY A 60 -11.23 5.31 0.96
CA GLY A 60 -11.76 4.08 0.38
C GLY A 60 -10.71 3.19 -0.27
N PHE A 61 -9.44 3.30 0.15
CA PHE A 61 -8.30 2.66 -0.52
C PHE A 61 -8.46 1.14 -0.72
N ARG A 62 -8.99 0.42 0.28
CA ARG A 62 -9.20 -1.03 0.19
C ARG A 62 -10.23 -1.40 -0.88
N SER A 63 -11.35 -0.67 -0.91
CA SER A 63 -12.42 -0.90 -1.90
C SER A 63 -11.89 -0.68 -3.30
N ALA A 64 -11.18 0.42 -3.52
CA ALA A 64 -10.59 0.75 -4.82
C ALA A 64 -9.65 -0.35 -5.35
N LEU A 65 -8.81 -0.93 -4.48
CA LEU A 65 -7.93 -2.04 -4.88
C LEU A 65 -8.70 -3.32 -5.22
N ILE A 66 -9.72 -3.67 -4.44
CA ILE A 66 -10.56 -4.84 -4.70
C ILE A 66 -11.28 -4.68 -6.04
N GLU A 67 -11.93 -3.53 -6.25
CA GLU A 67 -12.65 -3.22 -7.48
C GLU A 67 -11.72 -3.22 -8.70
N ALA A 68 -10.50 -2.70 -8.58
CA ALA A 68 -9.51 -2.73 -9.66
C ALA A 68 -9.17 -4.17 -10.08
N VAL A 69 -8.94 -5.08 -9.13
CA VAL A 69 -8.65 -6.49 -9.42
C VAL A 69 -9.87 -7.16 -10.05
N LEU A 70 -11.06 -6.99 -9.48
CA LEU A 70 -12.28 -7.59 -10.00
C LEU A 70 -12.62 -7.09 -11.42
N GLY A 71 -12.47 -5.79 -11.67
CA GLY A 71 -12.65 -5.19 -12.99
C GLY A 71 -11.66 -5.76 -14.01
N SER A 72 -10.39 -5.90 -13.63
CA SER A 72 -9.37 -6.51 -14.51
C SER A 72 -9.67 -7.98 -14.82
N TYR A 73 -10.17 -8.73 -13.82
CA TYR A 73 -10.58 -10.12 -13.98
C TYR A 73 -11.78 -10.25 -14.93
N GLN A 74 -12.80 -9.42 -14.76
CA GLN A 74 -13.97 -9.40 -15.63
C GLN A 74 -13.56 -9.10 -17.08
N ARG A 75 -12.72 -8.07 -17.29
CA ARG A 75 -12.22 -7.74 -18.63
C ARG A 75 -11.41 -8.87 -19.26
N SER A 76 -10.59 -9.57 -18.47
CA SER A 76 -9.84 -10.73 -18.96
C SER A 76 -10.76 -11.86 -19.45
N ARG A 77 -11.94 -12.03 -18.85
CA ARG A 77 -12.92 -13.04 -19.31
C ARG A 77 -13.59 -12.63 -20.61
N GLU A 78 -13.95 -11.36 -20.75
CA GLU A 78 -14.54 -10.82 -21.98
C GLU A 78 -13.61 -10.96 -23.19
N LEU A 79 -12.29 -10.86 -22.98
CA LEU A 79 -11.29 -10.99 -24.05
C LEU A 79 -10.98 -12.43 -24.46
N ARG A 80 -11.40 -13.42 -23.67
CA ARG A 80 -11.17 -14.85 -23.97
C ARG A 80 -12.32 -15.50 -24.75
N GLY A 81 -13.49 -14.85 -24.80
CA GLY A 81 -14.58 -15.22 -25.69
C GLY A 81 -14.46 -14.49 -27.01
#